data_AF-R6ISM9-F1
#
_entry.id   AF-R6ISM9-F1
#
_cell.length_a   1.000
_cell.length_b   1.000
_cell.length_c   1.000
_cell.angle_alpha   90.00
_cell.angle_beta   90.00
_cell.angle_gamma   90.00
#
_symmetry.space_group_name_H-M   'P 1'
#
loop_
_entity.id
_entity.type
_entity.pdbx_description
1 polymer ?
#
loop_
_entity_poly.entity_id
_entity_poly.type
_entity_poly.pdbx_seq_one_letter_code
_entity_poly.pdbx_strand_id
1 'polypeptide(L)'
;MAKQEKTFNTKLYALVVFLLVAAILAVSTVATFSSKYIAFKPEKVAQAYADTIVQTGDGYNANKYALVSKSEKYGDFIRKYYMYPVIYKDAGYKPGDDTKNLKGLNDDSYKSDKTKNDDGTLTGQVTAAMYPYYVELLGQYGWDDADAMFTNYFAKYQQVRGQVFGDSYLDDEGMFTALEANVKTYGESLTGTEETYDKNTKVKLTDKTIGAYQKALGEDYKLTTTVTDVQSVEDVKAYTAKMNTQLLANYEVSADDIRAVSTCTVQVTDAKGTQLATCDLTVVQIGHTWYVDNTTADTSALYQIGK
;
A
#
# COMPACT_ATOMS: atom_id res chain seq x y z
N MET A 1 -31.68 17.33 -51.41
CA MET A 1 -30.40 16.80 -50.88
C MET A 1 -30.73 15.95 -49.66
N ALA A 2 -30.62 14.63 -49.76
CA ALA A 2 -30.86 13.74 -48.62
C ALA A 2 -29.63 13.72 -47.72
N LYS A 3 -29.80 14.03 -46.43
CA LYS A 3 -28.78 13.88 -45.39
C LYS A 3 -28.46 12.39 -45.25
N GLN A 4 -27.21 11.99 -45.53
CA GLN A 4 -26.74 10.65 -45.17
C GLN A 4 -26.79 10.52 -43.65
N GLU A 5 -27.65 9.64 -43.15
CA GLU A 5 -27.58 9.17 -41.76
C GLU A 5 -26.26 8.43 -41.57
N LYS A 6 -25.45 8.86 -40.59
CA LYS A 6 -24.26 8.14 -40.17
C LYS A 6 -24.70 6.82 -39.54
N THR A 7 -24.70 5.74 -40.32
CA THR A 7 -24.91 4.39 -39.81
C THR A 7 -23.71 4.00 -38.94
N PHE A 8 -23.97 3.74 -37.66
CA PHE A 8 -22.96 3.30 -36.71
C PHE A 8 -22.44 1.92 -37.15
N ASN A 9 -21.14 1.81 -37.40
CA ASN A 9 -20.55 0.56 -37.90
C ASN A 9 -20.42 -0.45 -36.74
N THR A 10 -21.49 -1.17 -36.48
CA THR A 10 -21.62 -2.17 -35.40
C THR A 10 -20.57 -3.26 -35.47
N LYS A 11 -20.07 -3.60 -36.67
CA LYS A 11 -18.98 -4.57 -36.86
C LYS A 11 -17.63 -4.03 -36.39
N LEU A 12 -17.34 -2.76 -36.67
CA LEU A 12 -16.13 -2.10 -36.18
C LEU A 12 -16.18 -1.94 -34.66
N TYR A 13 -17.34 -1.56 -34.11
CA TYR A 13 -17.54 -1.49 -32.66
C TYR A 13 -17.36 -2.86 -31.97
N ALA A 14 -17.96 -3.92 -32.50
CA ALA A 14 -17.81 -5.27 -31.95
C ALA A 14 -16.35 -5.74 -31.99
N LEU A 15 -15.60 -5.42 -33.05
CA LEU A 15 -14.17 -5.73 -33.16
C LEU A 15 -13.35 -4.98 -32.08
N VAL A 16 -13.61 -3.68 -31.91
CA VAL A 16 -12.92 -2.84 -30.91
C VAL A 16 -13.19 -3.34 -29.48
N VAL A 17 -14.45 -3.66 -29.17
CA VAL A 17 -14.83 -4.21 -27.85
C VAL A 17 -14.18 -5.58 -27.62
N PHE A 18 -14.16 -6.46 -28.61
CA PHE A 18 -13.52 -7.76 -28.51
C PHE A 18 -12.01 -7.63 -28.22
N LEU A 19 -11.31 -6.75 -28.94
CA LEU A 19 -9.88 -6.49 -28.70
C LEU A 19 -9.61 -5.87 -27.34
N LEU A 20 -10.48 -4.97 -26.86
CA LEU A 20 -10.40 -4.39 -25.51
C LEU A 20 -10.54 -5.46 -24.42
N VAL A 21 -11.55 -6.34 -24.54
CA VAL A 21 -11.76 -7.43 -23.59
C VAL A 21 -10.60 -8.42 -23.63
N ALA A 22 -10.08 -8.76 -24.81
CA ALA A 22 -8.92 -9.63 -24.96
C ALA A 22 -7.65 -9.02 -24.33
N ALA A 23 -7.43 -7.72 -24.49
CA ALA A 23 -6.31 -7.01 -23.86
C ALA A 23 -6.44 -7.01 -22.32
N ILE A 24 -7.63 -6.74 -21.78
CA ILE A 24 -7.89 -6.80 -20.33
C ILE A 24 -7.66 -8.22 -19.79
N LEU A 25 -8.12 -9.25 -20.51
CA LEU A 25 -7.89 -10.65 -20.15
C LEU A 25 -6.41 -11.02 -20.22
N ALA A 26 -5.66 -10.56 -21.22
CA ALA A 26 -4.22 -10.81 -21.33
C ALA A 26 -3.46 -10.14 -20.18
N VAL A 27 -3.74 -8.87 -19.88
CA VAL A 27 -3.12 -8.14 -18.77
C VAL A 27 -3.44 -8.79 -17.43
N SER A 28 -4.71 -9.13 -17.17
CA SER A 28 -5.10 -9.81 -15.93
C SER A 28 -4.49 -11.21 -15.78
N THR A 29 -4.36 -11.96 -16.88
CA THR A 29 -3.69 -13.27 -16.90
C THR A 29 -2.21 -13.12 -16.58
N VAL A 30 -1.49 -12.20 -17.23
CA VAL A 30 -0.08 -11.93 -16.95
C VAL A 30 0.11 -11.46 -15.51
N ALA A 31 -0.72 -10.54 -15.01
CA ALA A 31 -0.66 -10.09 -13.62
C ALA A 31 -0.89 -11.25 -12.63
N THR A 32 -1.87 -12.12 -12.90
CA THR A 32 -2.18 -13.28 -12.05
C THR A 32 -1.07 -14.32 -12.07
N PHE A 33 -0.50 -14.63 -13.24
CA PHE A 33 0.61 -15.58 -13.36
C PHE A 33 1.89 -15.03 -12.74
N SER A 34 2.21 -13.75 -12.95
CA SER A 34 3.37 -13.10 -12.34
C SER A 34 3.26 -13.05 -10.82
N SER A 35 2.09 -12.67 -10.28
CA SER A 35 1.85 -12.67 -8.82
C SER A 35 1.96 -14.07 -8.22
N LYS A 36 1.36 -15.08 -8.86
CA LYS A 36 1.51 -16.48 -8.44
C LYS A 36 2.96 -16.95 -8.52
N TYR A 37 3.68 -16.58 -9.58
CA TYR A 37 5.09 -16.96 -9.75
C TYR A 37 6.00 -16.31 -8.70
N ILE A 38 5.77 -15.04 -8.35
CA ILE A 38 6.49 -14.33 -7.29
C ILE A 38 6.35 -15.09 -5.98
N ALA A 39 5.12 -15.41 -5.59
CA ALA A 39 4.77 -16.06 -4.34
C ALA A 39 5.46 -17.43 -4.11
N PHE A 40 5.96 -18.11 -5.15
CA PHE A 40 6.58 -19.44 -5.01
C PHE A 40 8.10 -19.41 -4.85
N LYS A 41 8.74 -18.24 -4.90
CA LYS A 41 10.20 -18.12 -4.82
C LYS A 41 10.64 -17.07 -3.80
N PRO A 42 11.51 -17.42 -2.84
CA PRO A 42 11.93 -16.50 -1.78
C PRO A 42 12.56 -15.23 -2.36
N GLU A 43 13.42 -15.35 -3.37
CA GLU A 43 14.09 -14.23 -4.00
C GLU A 43 13.13 -13.30 -4.75
N LYS A 44 12.05 -13.84 -5.33
CA LYS A 44 11.07 -13.01 -6.04
C LYS A 44 10.16 -12.26 -5.09
N VAL A 45 9.79 -12.86 -3.97
CA VAL A 45 9.05 -12.19 -2.89
C VAL A 45 9.86 -11.05 -2.29
N ALA A 46 11.12 -11.32 -1.92
CA ALA A 46 12.03 -10.29 -1.39
C ALA A 46 12.27 -9.16 -2.41
N GLN A 47 12.52 -9.51 -3.67
CA GLN A 47 12.69 -8.53 -4.75
C GLN A 47 11.45 -7.64 -4.92
N ALA A 48 10.25 -8.23 -4.98
CA ALA A 48 9.01 -7.48 -5.19
C ALA A 48 8.67 -6.57 -4.00
N TYR A 49 8.94 -7.03 -2.77
CA TYR A 49 8.78 -6.24 -1.56
C TYR A 49 9.67 -4.99 -1.60
N ALA A 50 10.99 -5.17 -1.78
CA ALA A 50 11.93 -4.06 -1.86
C ALA A 50 11.69 -3.15 -3.07
N ASP A 51 11.35 -3.72 -4.23
CA ASP A 51 11.09 -2.95 -5.44
C ASP A 51 9.87 -2.02 -5.28
N THR A 52 8.81 -2.48 -4.61
CA THR A 52 7.64 -1.62 -4.33
C THR A 52 8.04 -0.40 -3.49
N ILE A 53 8.94 -0.57 -2.53
CA ILE A 53 9.47 0.53 -1.71
C ILE A 53 10.36 1.46 -2.53
N VAL A 54 11.28 0.90 -3.30
CA VAL A 54 12.30 1.67 -4.02
C VAL A 54 11.70 2.47 -5.16
N GLN A 55 10.76 1.89 -5.91
CA GLN A 55 10.20 2.53 -7.10
C GLN A 55 9.24 3.67 -6.75
N THR A 56 8.49 3.56 -5.64
CA THR A 56 7.41 4.50 -5.31
C THR A 56 7.40 4.99 -3.87
N GLY A 57 8.34 4.59 -3.01
CA GLY A 57 8.32 4.89 -1.58
C GLY A 57 7.22 4.16 -0.79
N ASP A 58 6.58 3.16 -1.40
CA ASP A 58 5.32 2.62 -0.93
C ASP A 58 5.50 1.35 -0.10
N GLY A 59 5.90 1.52 1.16
CA GLY A 59 6.01 0.39 2.10
C GLY A 59 4.65 -0.19 2.51
N TYR A 60 3.58 0.60 2.40
CA TYR A 60 2.22 0.14 2.61
C TYR A 60 1.86 -0.98 1.62
N ASN A 61 2.07 -0.76 0.32
CA ASN A 61 1.78 -1.77 -0.70
C ASN A 61 2.82 -2.87 -0.76
N ALA A 62 4.04 -2.65 -0.26
CA ALA A 62 5.04 -3.71 -0.12
C ALA A 62 4.55 -4.83 0.81
N ASN A 63 3.79 -4.50 1.85
CA ASN A 63 3.23 -5.49 2.79
C ASN A 63 2.25 -6.50 2.17
N LYS A 64 1.85 -6.33 0.90
CA LYS A 64 1.16 -7.38 0.10
C LYS A 64 2.02 -8.63 -0.14
N TYR A 65 3.34 -8.52 0.03
CA TYR A 65 4.29 -9.62 -0.09
C TYR A 65 4.74 -10.15 1.27
N ALA A 66 4.15 -9.66 2.38
CA ALA A 66 4.59 -9.96 3.74
C ALA A 66 3.59 -10.80 4.54
N LEU A 67 4.03 -11.32 5.69
CA LEU A 67 3.26 -12.20 6.57
C LEU A 67 1.89 -11.63 6.95
N VAL A 68 1.82 -10.31 7.19
CA VAL A 68 0.58 -9.60 7.53
C VAL A 68 -0.53 -9.74 6.48
N SER A 69 -0.20 -10.12 5.23
CA SER A 69 -1.16 -10.31 4.14
C SER A 69 -1.59 -11.77 3.93
N LYS A 70 -1.15 -12.71 4.79
CA LYS A 70 -1.36 -14.16 4.60
C LYS A 70 -2.82 -14.57 4.75
N SER A 71 -3.50 -14.13 5.80
CA SER A 71 -4.81 -14.65 6.22
C SER A 71 -6.00 -13.90 5.62
N GLU A 72 -5.85 -12.60 5.44
CA GLU A 72 -6.88 -11.69 4.95
C GLU A 72 -6.28 -10.69 3.98
N LYS A 73 -7.13 -9.96 3.23
CA LYS A 73 -6.62 -8.85 2.42
C LYS A 73 -5.99 -7.84 3.39
N TYR A 74 -4.79 -7.38 3.09
CA TYR A 74 -4.06 -6.45 3.96
C TYR A 74 -4.89 -5.22 4.37
N GLY A 75 -5.77 -4.71 3.49
CA GLY A 75 -6.68 -3.63 3.86
C GLY A 75 -7.77 -4.02 4.87
N ASP A 76 -8.26 -5.26 4.83
CA ASP A 76 -9.23 -5.77 5.81
C ASP A 76 -8.55 -5.94 7.18
N PHE A 77 -7.29 -6.39 7.20
CA PHE A 77 -6.47 -6.45 8.42
C PHE A 77 -6.40 -5.08 9.08
N ILE A 78 -6.11 -4.04 8.30
CA ILE A 78 -5.99 -2.69 8.84
C ILE A 78 -7.31 -2.19 9.44
N ARG A 79 -8.44 -2.46 8.75
CA ARG A 79 -9.77 -2.14 9.27
C ARG A 79 -10.02 -2.82 10.60
N LYS A 80 -9.84 -4.13 10.63
CA LYS A 80 -10.12 -5.01 11.78
C LYS A 80 -9.30 -4.63 13.01
N TYR A 81 -8.03 -4.26 12.84
CA TYR A 81 -7.09 -4.05 13.94
C TYR A 81 -6.85 -2.58 14.31
N TYR A 82 -7.03 -1.61 13.41
CA TYR A 82 -6.68 -0.21 13.68
C TYR A 82 -7.81 0.80 13.47
N MET A 83 -8.85 0.46 12.70
CA MET A 83 -9.92 1.42 12.38
C MET A 83 -11.20 1.09 13.14
N TYR A 84 -11.67 -0.16 13.09
CA TYR A 84 -12.84 -0.63 13.83
C TYR A 84 -12.74 -0.46 15.34
N PRO A 85 -11.58 -0.66 15.99
CA PRO A 85 -11.43 -0.33 17.41
C PRO A 85 -11.70 1.14 17.73
N VAL A 86 -11.40 2.06 16.80
CA VAL A 86 -11.66 3.50 16.96
C VAL A 86 -13.13 3.83 16.68
N ILE A 87 -13.70 3.26 15.60
CA ILE A 87 -15.08 3.50 15.17
C ILE A 87 -16.08 2.92 16.19
N TYR A 88 -15.86 1.70 16.66
CA TYR A 88 -16.77 0.95 17.53
C TYR A 88 -16.30 0.89 18.99
N LYS A 89 -15.45 1.84 19.42
CA LYS A 89 -14.87 1.89 20.77
C LYS A 89 -15.91 1.72 21.89
N ASP A 90 -17.07 2.37 21.75
CA ASP A 90 -18.12 2.38 22.78
C ASP A 90 -18.97 1.11 22.76
N ALA A 91 -18.93 0.35 21.66
CA ALA A 91 -19.56 -0.96 21.54
C ALA A 91 -18.66 -2.10 22.06
N GLY A 92 -17.43 -1.79 22.49
CA GLY A 92 -16.49 -2.78 23.03
C GLY A 92 -15.95 -3.76 21.97
N TYR A 93 -15.86 -3.32 20.71
CA TYR A 93 -15.35 -4.13 19.60
C TYR A 93 -13.97 -4.71 19.89
N LYS A 94 -13.79 -5.98 19.49
CA LYS A 94 -12.51 -6.68 19.46
C LYS A 94 -12.20 -7.14 18.03
N PRO A 95 -10.93 -7.19 17.62
CA PRO A 95 -10.55 -7.68 16.30
C PRO A 95 -11.19 -9.04 15.99
N GLY A 96 -12.01 -9.07 14.94
CA GLY A 96 -12.73 -10.27 14.49
C GLY A 96 -14.22 -10.32 14.86
N ASP A 97 -14.72 -9.38 15.65
CA ASP A 97 -16.15 -9.26 15.92
C ASP A 97 -16.94 -8.87 14.65
N ASP A 98 -18.19 -9.36 14.54
CA ASP A 98 -19.10 -8.95 13.48
C ASP A 98 -19.58 -7.51 13.73
N THR A 99 -19.23 -6.60 12.82
CA THR A 99 -19.56 -5.17 12.93
C THR A 99 -20.98 -4.83 12.49
N LYS A 100 -21.72 -5.76 11.84
CA LYS A 100 -23.03 -5.48 11.23
C LYS A 100 -24.07 -4.89 12.19
N ASN A 101 -24.02 -5.27 13.45
CA ASN A 101 -24.99 -4.83 14.47
C ASN A 101 -24.36 -3.87 15.51
N LEU A 102 -23.10 -3.50 15.33
CA LEU A 102 -22.43 -2.58 16.24
C LEU A 102 -22.81 -1.14 15.88
N LYS A 103 -23.14 -0.36 16.91
CA LYS A 103 -23.30 1.09 16.78
C LYS A 103 -21.96 1.74 17.08
N GLY A 104 -21.45 2.50 16.13
CA GLY A 104 -20.19 3.22 16.27
C GLY A 104 -20.31 4.67 15.83
N LEU A 105 -19.16 5.32 15.78
CA LEU A 105 -19.01 6.67 15.25
C LEU A 105 -19.35 6.78 13.76
N ASN A 106 -19.57 5.66 13.07
CA ASN A 106 -20.03 5.59 11.70
C ASN A 106 -21.55 5.77 11.53
N ASP A 107 -22.29 6.00 12.62
CA ASP A 107 -23.73 6.26 12.57
C ASP A 107 -24.04 7.71 12.12
N ASP A 108 -25.11 7.89 11.35
CA ASP A 108 -25.53 9.19 10.82
C ASP A 108 -25.82 10.23 11.92
N SER A 109 -26.13 9.81 13.14
CA SER A 109 -26.32 10.71 14.29
C SER A 109 -25.05 11.47 14.68
N TYR A 110 -23.86 10.99 14.28
CA TYR A 110 -22.60 11.68 14.50
C TYR A 110 -22.25 12.65 13.37
N LYS A 111 -23.00 12.69 12.26
CA LYS A 111 -22.72 13.59 11.13
C LYS A 111 -23.23 15.01 11.41
N SER A 112 -22.35 15.99 11.30
CA SER A 112 -22.72 17.39 11.15
C SER A 112 -23.39 17.66 9.80
N ASP A 113 -23.97 18.84 9.68
CA ASP A 113 -24.43 19.36 8.38
C ASP A 113 -23.27 19.51 7.39
N LYS A 114 -22.04 19.79 7.86
CA LYS A 114 -20.87 19.84 6.98
C LYS A 114 -20.58 18.46 6.38
N THR A 115 -20.59 17.41 7.19
CA THR A 115 -20.35 16.04 6.67
C THR A 115 -21.41 15.60 5.68
N LYS A 116 -22.68 15.95 5.90
CA LYS A 116 -23.78 15.58 4.99
C LYS A 116 -23.71 16.29 3.64
N ASN A 117 -23.04 17.45 3.58
CA ASN A 117 -23.00 18.31 2.40
C ASN A 117 -21.58 18.50 1.85
N ASP A 118 -20.59 17.71 2.28
CA ASP A 118 -19.23 17.81 1.76
C ASP A 118 -19.17 17.31 0.31
N ASP A 119 -18.56 18.10 -0.56
CA ASP A 119 -18.32 17.76 -1.97
C ASP A 119 -16.94 17.12 -2.19
N GLY A 120 -16.24 16.80 -1.10
CA GLY A 120 -14.87 16.32 -1.06
C GLY A 120 -13.85 17.40 -0.68
N THR A 121 -14.25 18.68 -0.61
CA THR A 121 -13.36 19.77 -0.22
C THR A 121 -12.84 19.62 1.21
N LEU A 122 -13.72 19.34 2.17
CA LEU A 122 -13.31 19.17 3.58
C LEU A 122 -12.52 17.87 3.76
N THR A 123 -12.93 16.81 3.06
CA THR A 123 -12.15 15.56 3.00
C THR A 123 -10.72 15.82 2.50
N GLY A 124 -10.56 16.61 1.43
CA GLY A 124 -9.27 17.04 0.92
C GLY A 124 -8.46 17.85 1.93
N GLN A 125 -9.10 18.72 2.72
CA GLN A 125 -8.43 19.46 3.80
C GLN A 125 -7.92 18.53 4.91
N VAL A 126 -8.69 17.51 5.30
CA VAL A 126 -8.24 16.51 6.29
C VAL A 126 -6.99 15.79 5.77
N THR A 127 -7.03 15.29 4.54
CA THR A 127 -5.88 14.61 3.91
C THR A 127 -4.64 15.51 3.88
N ALA A 128 -4.78 16.75 3.41
CA ALA A 128 -3.67 17.71 3.37
C ALA A 128 -3.10 18.02 4.76
N ALA A 129 -3.97 18.17 5.78
CA ALA A 129 -3.55 18.39 7.16
C ALA A 129 -2.89 17.16 7.81
N MET A 130 -3.23 15.96 7.35
CA MET A 130 -2.62 14.70 7.81
C MET A 130 -1.24 14.45 7.19
N TYR A 131 -0.95 15.01 6.01
CA TYR A 131 0.29 14.70 5.28
C TYR A 131 1.59 15.01 6.06
N PRO A 132 1.76 16.17 6.71
CA PRO A 132 2.98 16.42 7.50
C PRO A 132 3.19 15.40 8.62
N TYR A 133 2.10 14.98 9.29
CA TYR A 133 2.16 13.98 10.35
C TYR A 133 2.46 12.58 9.79
N TYR A 134 1.93 12.25 8.61
CA TYR A 134 2.29 11.01 7.91
C TYR A 134 3.81 10.94 7.63
N VAL A 135 4.41 12.03 7.16
CA VAL A 135 5.86 12.11 6.94
C VAL A 135 6.65 11.96 8.25
N GLU A 136 6.17 12.55 9.34
CA GLU A 136 6.75 12.37 10.68
C GLU A 136 6.73 10.91 11.12
N LEU A 137 5.59 10.22 10.98
CA LEU A 137 5.47 8.80 11.30
C LEU A 137 6.39 7.93 10.44
N LEU A 138 6.51 8.21 9.14
CA LEU A 138 7.46 7.50 8.28
C LEU A 138 8.91 7.71 8.72
N GLY A 139 9.26 8.92 9.18
CA GLY A 139 10.60 9.21 9.69
C GLY A 139 10.90 8.51 11.02
N GLN A 140 9.88 8.31 11.86
CA GLN A 140 10.02 7.72 13.20
C GLN A 140 9.95 6.19 13.19
N TYR A 141 8.99 5.62 12.47
CA TYR A 141 8.64 4.21 12.51
C TYR A 141 8.89 3.48 11.18
N GLY A 142 8.91 4.24 10.07
CA GLY A 142 8.88 3.65 8.73
C GLY A 142 7.64 2.78 8.53
N TRP A 143 7.75 1.81 7.62
CA TRP A 143 6.76 0.74 7.47
C TRP A 143 7.14 -0.55 8.20
N ASP A 144 8.32 -0.57 8.82
CA ASP A 144 8.87 -1.70 9.58
C ASP A 144 8.12 -1.85 10.92
N ASP A 145 7.71 -0.73 11.56
CA ASP A 145 6.77 -0.73 12.69
C ASP A 145 5.37 -0.29 12.25
N ALA A 146 4.68 -1.19 11.54
CA ALA A 146 3.34 -0.94 11.01
C ALA A 146 2.28 -0.72 12.12
N ASP A 147 2.46 -1.34 13.29
CA ASP A 147 1.52 -1.19 14.42
C ASP A 147 1.55 0.25 14.95
N ALA A 148 2.75 0.79 15.21
CA ALA A 148 2.90 2.17 15.62
C ALA A 148 2.47 3.14 14.52
N MET A 149 2.79 2.87 13.25
CA MET A 149 2.35 3.68 12.10
C MET A 149 0.82 3.81 12.07
N PHE A 150 0.08 2.70 12.03
CA PHE A 150 -1.38 2.73 11.90
C PHE A 150 -2.06 3.28 13.14
N THR A 151 -1.64 2.85 14.33
CA THR A 151 -2.23 3.29 15.60
C THR A 151 -2.13 4.80 15.75
N ASN A 152 -0.95 5.38 15.51
CA ASN A 152 -0.75 6.82 15.62
C ASN A 152 -1.44 7.59 14.49
N TYR A 153 -1.38 7.07 13.25
CA TYR A 153 -2.01 7.71 12.09
C TYR A 153 -3.53 7.87 12.30
N PHE A 154 -4.24 6.80 12.65
CA PHE A 154 -5.69 6.85 12.79
C PHE A 154 -6.15 7.58 14.04
N ALA A 155 -5.37 7.56 15.12
CA ALA A 155 -5.62 8.40 16.29
C ALA A 155 -5.54 9.90 15.93
N LYS A 156 -4.54 10.30 15.13
CA LYS A 156 -4.42 11.68 14.65
C LYS A 156 -5.50 12.03 13.64
N TYR A 157 -5.85 11.11 12.74
CA TYR A 157 -6.93 11.30 11.77
C TYR A 157 -8.24 11.66 12.46
N GLN A 158 -8.63 10.93 13.52
CA GLN A 158 -9.84 11.23 14.29
C GLN A 158 -9.85 12.67 14.80
N GLN A 159 -8.72 13.15 15.33
CA GLN A 159 -8.60 14.52 15.84
C GLN A 159 -8.75 15.55 14.72
N VAL A 160 -8.01 15.37 13.61
CA VAL A 160 -8.00 16.32 12.49
C VAL A 160 -9.37 16.36 11.81
N ARG A 161 -9.98 15.20 11.54
CA ARG A 161 -11.33 15.12 10.97
C ARG A 161 -12.33 15.84 11.86
N GLY A 162 -12.30 15.59 13.17
CA GLY A 162 -13.20 16.23 14.11
C GLY A 162 -13.06 17.75 14.14
N GLN A 163 -11.84 18.28 13.97
CA GLN A 163 -11.60 19.72 13.88
C GLN A 163 -12.14 20.34 12.58
N VAL A 164 -11.94 19.67 11.43
CA VAL A 164 -12.36 20.17 10.11
C VAL A 164 -13.88 20.13 9.96
N PHE A 165 -14.48 18.98 10.28
CA PHE A 165 -15.92 18.77 10.13
C PHE A 165 -16.74 19.28 11.32
N GLY A 166 -16.15 19.42 12.50
CA GLY A 166 -16.85 19.87 13.70
C GLY A 166 -17.79 18.81 14.28
N ASP A 167 -17.51 17.53 14.05
CA ASP A 167 -18.28 16.41 14.59
C ASP A 167 -17.40 15.20 14.92
N SER A 168 -18.01 14.10 15.36
CA SER A 168 -17.30 12.89 15.78
C SER A 168 -17.47 11.71 14.81
N TYR A 169 -18.09 11.93 13.65
CA TYR A 169 -18.34 10.85 12.71
C TYR A 169 -17.02 10.22 12.24
N LEU A 170 -16.98 8.90 12.09
CA LEU A 170 -15.84 8.18 11.54
C LEU A 170 -16.33 6.96 10.80
N ASP A 171 -15.94 6.85 9.54
CA ASP A 171 -16.11 5.65 8.73
C ASP A 171 -14.75 5.17 8.22
N ASP A 172 -14.68 3.88 7.92
CA ASP A 172 -13.44 3.27 7.47
C ASP A 172 -13.07 3.70 6.05
N GLU A 173 -14.02 3.95 5.17
CA GLU A 173 -13.73 4.39 3.79
C GLU A 173 -12.98 5.74 3.77
N GLY A 174 -13.44 6.74 4.52
CA GLY A 174 -12.80 8.06 4.62
C GLY A 174 -11.43 8.01 5.31
N MET A 175 -11.30 7.18 6.35
CA MET A 175 -10.01 6.93 7.01
C MET A 175 -9.00 6.28 6.06
N PHE A 176 -9.43 5.27 5.30
CA PHE A 176 -8.57 4.56 4.34
C PHE A 176 -8.17 5.45 3.16
N THR A 177 -9.14 6.21 2.62
CA THR A 177 -8.91 7.15 1.51
C THR A 177 -7.85 8.18 1.86
N ALA A 178 -7.88 8.74 3.09
CA ALA A 178 -6.87 9.70 3.53
C ALA A 178 -5.47 9.08 3.66
N LEU A 179 -5.39 7.84 4.17
CA LEU A 179 -4.14 7.10 4.24
C LEU A 179 -3.56 6.86 2.84
N GLU A 180 -4.34 6.30 1.92
CA GLU A 180 -3.91 6.01 0.55
C GLU A 180 -3.50 7.27 -0.20
N ALA A 181 -4.21 8.38 0.01
CA ALA A 181 -3.83 9.66 -0.56
C ALA A 181 -2.48 10.15 0.00
N ASN A 182 -2.22 10.03 1.29
CA ASN A 182 -0.92 10.43 1.88
C ASN A 182 0.22 9.52 1.43
N VAL A 183 -0.01 8.20 1.31
CA VAL A 183 0.94 7.25 0.73
C VAL A 183 1.30 7.67 -0.69
N LYS A 184 0.29 7.96 -1.52
CA LYS A 184 0.48 8.43 -2.90
C LYS A 184 1.25 9.75 -2.96
N THR A 185 0.84 10.75 -2.17
CA THR A 185 1.51 12.06 -2.13
C THR A 185 2.97 11.94 -1.70
N TYR A 186 3.27 11.05 -0.76
CA TYR A 186 4.66 10.79 -0.38
C TYR A 186 5.45 10.15 -1.51
N GLY A 187 4.90 9.14 -2.19
CA GLY A 187 5.54 8.55 -3.35
C GLY A 187 5.82 9.56 -4.46
N GLU A 188 4.85 10.41 -4.76
CA GLU A 188 5.02 11.52 -5.71
C GLU A 188 6.08 12.54 -5.26
N SER A 189 6.25 12.75 -3.96
CA SER A 189 7.34 13.60 -3.44
C SER A 189 8.73 13.01 -3.70
N LEU A 190 8.84 11.69 -3.86
CA LEU A 190 10.08 10.99 -4.18
C LEU A 190 10.31 10.91 -5.68
N THR A 191 9.30 10.51 -6.45
CA THR A 191 9.42 10.23 -7.89
C THR A 191 9.19 11.45 -8.78
N GLY A 192 8.50 12.47 -8.26
CA GLY A 192 7.93 13.55 -9.06
C GLY A 192 6.61 13.15 -9.71
N THR A 193 6.01 14.09 -10.41
CA THR A 193 4.74 13.92 -11.12
C THR A 193 4.85 14.43 -12.55
N GLU A 194 4.11 13.82 -13.47
CA GLU A 194 3.94 14.34 -14.82
C GLU A 194 2.86 15.42 -14.90
N GLU A 195 2.90 16.23 -15.96
CA GLU A 195 1.79 17.13 -16.28
C GLU A 195 0.53 16.33 -16.60
N THR A 196 -0.61 16.76 -16.07
CA THR A 196 -1.91 16.17 -16.43
C THR A 196 -2.78 17.18 -17.16
N TYR A 197 -3.66 16.67 -18.02
CA TYR A 197 -4.52 17.47 -18.88
C TYR A 197 -5.95 16.95 -18.79
N ASP A 198 -6.92 17.85 -18.83
CA ASP A 198 -8.32 17.49 -18.95
C ASP A 198 -8.53 16.72 -20.25
N LYS A 199 -9.14 15.54 -20.14
CA LYS A 199 -9.28 14.61 -21.27
C LYS A 199 -10.08 15.22 -22.42
N ASN A 200 -11.03 16.11 -22.11
CA ASN A 200 -11.97 16.69 -23.06
C ASN A 200 -11.48 18.04 -23.59
N THR A 201 -11.06 18.93 -22.70
CA THR A 201 -10.70 20.32 -23.06
C THR A 201 -9.22 20.48 -23.40
N LYS A 202 -8.39 19.48 -23.08
CA LYS A 202 -6.91 19.53 -23.20
C LYS A 202 -6.28 20.68 -22.43
N VAL A 203 -7.00 21.26 -21.48
CA VAL A 203 -6.46 22.27 -20.55
C VAL A 203 -5.57 21.56 -19.54
N LYS A 204 -4.39 22.13 -19.26
CA LYS A 204 -3.48 21.61 -18.23
C LYS A 204 -4.13 21.71 -16.86
N LEU A 205 -4.12 20.61 -16.12
CA LEU A 205 -4.69 20.47 -14.78
C LEU A 205 -3.62 20.56 -13.70
N THR A 206 -2.46 19.95 -13.91
CA THR A 206 -1.36 19.94 -12.95
C THR A 206 -0.03 20.15 -13.65
N ASP A 207 0.86 20.88 -12.99
CA ASP A 207 2.25 21.05 -13.43
C ASP A 207 3.08 19.81 -13.08
N LYS A 208 4.14 19.60 -13.86
CA LYS A 208 5.19 18.62 -13.55
C LYS A 208 5.87 19.02 -12.23
N THR A 209 6.14 18.04 -11.38
CA THR A 209 6.93 18.24 -10.17
C THR A 209 8.19 17.38 -10.23
N ILE A 210 9.28 17.88 -9.63
CA ILE A 210 10.54 17.15 -9.54
C ILE A 210 10.67 16.55 -8.14
N GLY A 211 10.69 15.21 -8.08
CA GLY A 211 10.82 14.45 -6.84
C GLY A 211 12.25 14.37 -6.31
N ALA A 212 12.39 13.84 -5.09
CA ALA A 212 13.69 13.64 -4.44
C ALA A 212 14.65 12.75 -5.25
N TYR A 213 14.17 11.65 -5.83
CA TYR A 213 14.98 10.76 -6.67
C TYR A 213 15.45 11.46 -7.93
N GLN A 214 14.57 12.22 -8.59
CA GLN A 214 14.95 12.99 -9.78
C GLN A 214 16.00 14.06 -9.47
N LYS A 215 15.91 14.71 -8.30
CA LYS A 215 16.93 15.68 -7.85
C LYS A 215 18.27 15.02 -7.60
N ALA A 216 18.28 13.85 -6.96
CA ALA A 216 19.50 13.16 -6.58
C ALA A 216 20.17 12.42 -7.75
N LEU A 217 19.39 11.82 -8.65
CA LEU A 217 19.86 10.87 -9.66
C LEU A 217 19.69 11.38 -11.11
N GLY A 218 19.00 12.51 -11.30
CA GLY A 218 18.61 13.05 -12.60
C GLY A 218 17.17 12.68 -12.99
N GLU A 219 16.54 13.46 -13.88
CA GLU A 219 15.13 13.26 -14.26
C GLU A 219 14.86 11.90 -14.93
N ASP A 220 15.83 11.39 -15.69
CA ASP A 220 15.77 10.09 -16.39
C ASP A 220 16.31 8.93 -15.53
N TYR A 221 16.27 9.05 -14.20
CA TYR A 221 16.77 8.01 -13.31
C TYR A 221 16.06 6.67 -13.54
N LYS A 222 16.79 5.58 -13.27
CA LYS A 222 16.23 4.23 -13.25
C LYS A 222 16.82 3.47 -12.09
N LEU A 223 15.95 2.92 -11.26
CA LEU A 223 16.32 2.05 -10.15
C LEU A 223 16.07 0.60 -10.55
N THR A 224 17.02 -0.27 -10.23
CA THR A 224 16.90 -1.71 -10.45
C THR A 224 17.13 -2.43 -9.13
N THR A 225 16.15 -3.22 -8.73
CA THR A 225 16.20 -4.07 -7.54
C THR A 225 16.61 -5.48 -7.95
N THR A 226 17.65 -6.06 -7.34
CA THR A 226 18.16 -7.40 -7.65
C THR A 226 18.46 -8.16 -6.37
N VAL A 227 18.11 -9.45 -6.31
CA VAL A 227 18.58 -10.32 -5.21
C VAL A 227 19.97 -10.85 -5.55
N THR A 228 20.95 -10.54 -4.72
CA THR A 228 22.35 -10.91 -4.93
C THR A 228 22.75 -12.15 -4.15
N ASP A 229 22.06 -12.45 -3.05
CA ASP A 229 22.30 -13.63 -2.23
C ASP A 229 21.00 -14.20 -1.68
N VAL A 230 20.95 -15.53 -1.55
CA VAL A 230 19.83 -16.28 -0.98
C VAL A 230 20.39 -17.41 -0.13
N GLN A 231 20.12 -17.39 1.17
CA GLN A 231 20.58 -18.42 2.10
C GLN A 231 19.40 -19.06 2.81
N SER A 232 19.34 -20.39 2.79
CA SER A 232 18.36 -21.13 3.58
C SER A 232 18.77 -21.12 5.05
N VAL A 233 17.82 -20.84 5.95
CA VAL A 233 18.03 -20.98 7.39
C VAL A 233 17.85 -22.45 7.77
N GLU A 234 18.93 -23.09 8.23
CA GLU A 234 18.93 -24.52 8.55
C GLU A 234 18.02 -24.85 9.75
N ASP A 235 18.12 -24.07 10.84
CA ASP A 235 17.33 -24.27 12.04
C ASP A 235 16.06 -23.41 12.03
N VAL A 236 15.09 -23.84 11.22
CA VAL A 236 13.76 -23.20 11.12
C VAL A 236 13.08 -23.13 12.50
N LYS A 237 13.25 -24.15 13.36
CA LYS A 237 12.59 -24.16 14.68
C LYS A 237 13.18 -23.11 15.61
N ALA A 238 14.50 -22.94 15.62
CA ALA A 238 15.13 -21.88 16.39
C ALA A 238 14.76 -20.48 15.88
N TYR A 239 14.53 -20.33 14.57
CA TYR A 239 14.01 -19.09 14.01
C TYR A 239 12.59 -18.81 14.50
N THR A 240 11.66 -19.74 14.27
CA THR A 240 10.24 -19.53 14.59
C THR A 240 9.98 -19.38 16.09
N ALA A 241 10.79 -20.01 16.94
CA ALA A 241 10.72 -19.86 18.40
C ALA A 241 11.02 -18.43 18.90
N LYS A 242 11.69 -17.58 18.09
CA LYS A 242 11.98 -16.18 18.43
C LYS A 242 10.95 -15.20 17.90
N MET A 243 10.06 -15.64 17.00
CA MET A 243 9.05 -14.77 16.41
C MET A 243 8.03 -14.31 17.46
N ASN A 244 7.49 -13.11 17.27
CA ASN A 244 6.49 -12.57 18.17
C ASN A 244 5.15 -13.31 18.00
N THR A 245 4.83 -14.18 18.95
CA THR A 245 3.64 -15.04 18.92
C THR A 245 2.33 -14.25 18.87
N GLN A 246 2.27 -13.07 19.51
CA GLN A 246 1.07 -12.24 19.50
C GLN A 246 0.84 -11.61 18.11
N LEU A 247 1.91 -11.13 17.46
CA LEU A 247 1.80 -10.60 16.09
C LEU A 247 1.43 -11.69 15.10
N LEU A 248 2.04 -12.88 15.21
CA LEU A 248 1.67 -14.03 14.38
C LEU A 248 0.21 -14.43 14.56
N ALA A 249 -0.30 -14.43 15.79
CA ALA A 249 -1.71 -14.69 16.07
C ALA A 249 -2.62 -13.63 15.41
N ASN A 250 -2.23 -12.35 15.44
CA ASN A 250 -2.97 -11.28 14.76
C ASN A 250 -3.02 -11.51 13.23
N TYR A 251 -1.94 -12.04 12.65
CA TYR A 251 -1.86 -12.42 11.24
C TYR A 251 -2.50 -13.78 10.92
N GLU A 252 -3.11 -14.44 11.93
CA GLU A 252 -3.65 -15.80 11.83
C GLU A 252 -2.62 -16.79 11.23
N VAL A 253 -1.38 -16.66 11.69
CA VAL A 253 -0.24 -17.51 11.34
C VAL A 253 0.19 -18.29 12.57
N SER A 254 0.30 -19.62 12.43
CA SER A 254 1.01 -20.43 13.42
C SER A 254 2.49 -20.51 13.06
N ALA A 255 3.36 -20.41 14.07
CA ALA A 255 4.79 -20.67 13.91
C ALA A 255 5.07 -22.09 13.36
N ASP A 256 4.20 -23.06 13.69
CA ASP A 256 4.28 -24.44 13.22
C ASP A 256 3.92 -24.59 11.73
N ASP A 257 3.24 -23.60 11.13
CA ASP A 257 2.90 -23.62 9.71
C ASP A 257 4.08 -23.20 8.81
N ILE A 258 5.14 -22.65 9.40
CA ILE A 258 6.34 -22.19 8.69
C ILE A 258 7.24 -23.40 8.40
N ARG A 259 7.41 -23.71 7.10
CA ARG A 259 8.09 -24.92 6.62
C ARG A 259 9.53 -24.69 6.19
N ALA A 260 9.85 -23.47 5.79
CA ALA A 260 11.17 -23.07 5.36
C ALA A 260 11.36 -21.58 5.63
N VAL A 261 12.61 -21.18 5.80
CA VAL A 261 12.99 -19.79 6.01
C VAL A 261 14.24 -19.52 5.18
N SER A 262 14.30 -18.37 4.53
CA SER A 262 15.47 -17.92 3.78
C SER A 262 15.76 -16.46 4.07
N THR A 263 17.03 -16.08 4.08
CA THR A 263 17.46 -14.69 4.03
C THR A 263 17.81 -14.33 2.59
N CYS A 264 17.40 -13.15 2.16
CA CYS A 264 17.65 -12.64 0.82
C CYS A 264 18.30 -11.25 0.93
N THR A 265 19.49 -11.11 0.37
CA THR A 265 20.13 -9.79 0.23
C THR A 265 19.65 -9.15 -1.06
N VAL A 266 18.97 -8.01 -0.92
CA VAL A 266 18.44 -7.24 -2.05
C VAL A 266 19.28 -5.99 -2.25
N GLN A 267 19.84 -5.85 -3.43
CA GLN A 267 20.64 -4.70 -3.86
C GLN A 267 19.81 -3.79 -4.77
N VAL A 268 19.96 -2.48 -4.58
CA VAL A 268 19.40 -1.45 -5.47
C VAL A 268 20.52 -0.76 -6.21
N THR A 269 20.42 -0.70 -7.54
CA THR A 269 21.37 0.01 -8.39
C THR A 269 20.72 1.06 -9.27
N ASP A 270 21.50 2.08 -9.66
CA ASP A 270 21.13 3.00 -10.72
C ASP A 270 21.30 2.37 -12.13
N ALA A 271 20.99 3.14 -13.17
CA ALA A 271 21.15 2.73 -14.57
C ALA A 271 22.62 2.40 -14.97
N LYS A 272 23.61 2.90 -14.22
CA LYS A 272 25.04 2.68 -14.45
C LYS A 272 25.58 1.47 -13.66
N GLY A 273 24.74 0.85 -12.83
CA GLY A 273 25.15 -0.25 -11.95
C GLY A 273 25.76 0.21 -10.62
N THR A 274 25.70 1.51 -10.30
CA THR A 274 26.14 2.03 -9.00
C THR A 274 25.19 1.52 -7.93
N GLN A 275 25.71 0.86 -6.89
CA GLN A 275 24.92 0.46 -5.73
C GLN A 275 24.48 1.69 -4.93
N LEU A 276 23.17 1.83 -4.73
CA LEU A 276 22.57 2.92 -3.96
C LEU A 276 22.10 2.48 -2.58
N ALA A 277 21.60 1.25 -2.46
CA ALA A 277 21.11 0.69 -1.20
C ALA A 277 21.23 -0.83 -1.19
N THR A 278 21.17 -1.41 0.00
CA THR A 278 21.04 -2.85 0.21
C THR A 278 20.19 -3.09 1.45
N CYS A 279 19.35 -4.12 1.43
CA CYS A 279 18.63 -4.60 2.60
C CYS A 279 18.63 -6.13 2.62
N ASP A 280 18.67 -6.68 3.84
CA ASP A 280 18.51 -8.11 4.05
C ASP A 280 17.07 -8.38 4.50
N LEU A 281 16.35 -9.19 3.73
CA LEU A 281 14.98 -9.56 4.03
C LEU A 281 14.93 -11.04 4.39
N THR A 282 14.33 -11.34 5.54
CA THR A 282 13.97 -12.72 5.87
C THR A 282 12.61 -13.03 5.28
N VAL A 283 12.50 -14.16 4.59
CA VAL A 283 11.26 -14.67 4.02
C VAL A 283 10.95 -16.03 4.60
N VAL A 284 9.67 -16.28 4.88
CA VAL A 284 9.18 -17.53 5.46
C VAL A 284 8.19 -18.19 4.51
N GLN A 285 8.22 -19.52 4.45
CA GLN A 285 7.33 -20.31 3.61
C GLN A 285 6.19 -20.89 4.43
N ILE A 286 4.95 -20.58 4.06
CA ILE A 286 3.73 -21.18 4.62
C ILE A 286 3.01 -21.92 3.50
N GLY A 287 2.80 -23.22 3.70
CA GLY A 287 2.29 -24.10 2.64
C GLY A 287 3.27 -24.15 1.46
N HIS A 288 2.92 -23.50 0.35
CA HIS A 288 3.79 -23.37 -0.83
C HIS A 288 4.23 -21.92 -1.08
N THR A 289 3.69 -20.95 -0.35
CA THR A 289 3.88 -19.53 -0.62
C THR A 289 4.91 -18.94 0.34
N TRP A 290 5.77 -18.07 -0.19
CA TRP A 290 6.73 -17.28 0.54
C TRP A 290 6.17 -15.91 0.88
N TYR A 291 6.55 -15.40 2.05
CA TYR A 291 6.18 -14.08 2.55
C TYR A 291 7.40 -13.45 3.20
N VAL A 292 7.59 -12.14 3.04
CA VAL A 292 8.53 -11.38 3.86
C VAL A 292 8.08 -11.43 5.32
N ASP A 293 9.01 -11.74 6.22
CA ASP A 293 8.81 -11.54 7.65
C ASP A 293 8.94 -10.04 7.96
N ASN A 294 7.82 -9.32 7.84
CA ASN A 294 7.75 -7.91 8.15
C ASN A 294 7.89 -7.60 9.64
N THR A 295 8.01 -8.60 10.53
CA THR A 295 8.21 -8.36 11.97
C THR A 295 9.68 -8.08 12.32
N THR A 296 10.60 -8.39 11.40
CA THR A 296 12.04 -8.18 11.57
C THR A 296 12.68 -7.47 10.38
N ALA A 297 11.89 -7.03 9.40
CA ALA A 297 12.40 -6.33 8.23
C ALA A 297 12.96 -4.97 8.64
N ASP A 298 14.10 -4.60 8.06
CA ASP A 298 14.67 -3.25 8.13
C ASP A 298 14.80 -2.72 6.71
N THR A 299 13.91 -1.78 6.38
CA THR A 299 13.85 -1.15 5.06
C THR A 299 14.36 0.29 5.07
N SER A 300 14.89 0.76 6.20
CA SER A 300 15.32 2.14 6.41
C SER A 300 16.29 2.65 5.36
N ALA A 301 17.19 1.78 4.88
CA ALA A 301 18.16 2.07 3.82
C ALA A 301 17.50 2.40 2.47
N LEU A 302 16.37 1.76 2.15
CA LEU A 302 15.66 1.97 0.88
C LEU A 302 15.07 3.39 0.78
N TYR A 303 14.73 3.99 1.92
CA TYR A 303 14.19 5.36 2.02
C TYR A 303 15.26 6.47 1.99
N GLN A 304 16.55 6.12 1.87
CA GLN A 304 17.64 7.11 1.82
C GLN A 304 18.12 7.46 0.41
N ILE A 305 17.68 6.74 -0.63
CA ILE A 305 18.20 6.86 -2.01
C ILE A 305 18.09 8.29 -2.59
N GLY A 306 17.10 9.08 -2.16
CA GLY A 306 16.86 10.44 -2.63
C GLY A 306 17.27 11.55 -1.67
N LYS A 307 17.99 11.24 -0.59
CA LYS A 307 18.36 12.21 0.46
C LYS A 307 19.81 12.68 0.34
#